data_AF-A0A7J8ZGW1-F1
#
_entry.id   AF-A0A7J8ZGW1-F1
#
_cell.length_a   1.000
_cell.length_b   1.000
_cell.length_c   1.000
_cell.angle_alpha   90.00
_cell.angle_beta   90.00
_cell.angle_gamma   90.00
#
_symmetry.space_group_name_H-M   'P 1'
#
loop_
_entity.id
_entity.type
_entity.pdbx_description
1 polymer ?
#
loop_
_entity_poly.entity_id
_entity_poly.type
_entity_poly.pdbx_seq_one_letter_code
_entity_poly.pdbx_strand_id
1 'polypeptide(L)' 'MASVDWSATCEQLLRKVLNKFRNSQIKMGWLEDNFKAIKASTSDVEKE' A
#
# COMPACT_ATOMS: atom_id res chain seq x y z
N MET A 1 -8.70 20.10 12.24
CA MET A 1 -8.83 18.71 11.76
C MET A 1 -7.48 18.06 11.89
N ALA A 2 -7.35 17.00 12.69
CA ALA A 2 -6.10 16.25 12.74
C ALA A 2 -5.98 15.48 11.42
N SER A 3 -4.95 15.80 10.62
CA SER A 3 -4.56 14.97 9.49
C SER A 3 -4.19 13.61 10.07
N VAL A 4 -5.02 12.60 9.80
CA VAL A 4 -4.73 11.23 10.23
C VAL A 4 -3.63 10.73 9.31
N ASP A 5 -2.42 10.58 9.85
CA ASP A 5 -1.31 10.01 9.12
C ASP A 5 -1.55 8.51 8.91
N TRP A 6 -2.09 8.19 7.74
CA TRP A 6 -2.34 6.81 7.31
C TRP A 6 -1.06 6.06 6.92
N SER A 7 0.10 6.73 6.86
CA SER A 7 1.36 6.10 6.44
C SER A 7 1.70 4.90 7.31
N ALA A 8 1.57 5.04 8.63
CA ALA A 8 1.83 3.96 9.58
C ALA A 8 0.84 2.79 9.42
N THR A 9 -0.43 3.08 9.20
CA THR A 9 -1.48 2.06 9.00
C THR A 9 -1.26 1.29 7.70
N CYS A 10 -0.90 1.99 6.63
CA CYS A 10 -0.58 1.39 5.33
C CYS A 10 0.64 0.47 5.44
N GLU A 11 1.70 0.89 6.14
CA GLU A 11 2.90 0.08 6.32
C GLU A 11 2.62 -1.21 7.11
N GLN A 12 1.78 -1.14 8.15
CA GLN A 12 1.37 -2.32 8.91
C GLN A 12 0.53 -3.30 8.07
N LEU A 13 -0.39 -2.80 7.25
CA LEU A 13 -1.19 -3.62 6.34
C LEU A 13 -0.30 -4.32 5.30
N LEU A 14 0.63 -3.58 4.69
CA LEU A 14 1.62 -4.12 3.76
C LEU A 14 2.40 -5.28 4.39
N ARG A 15 2.96 -5.10 5.59
CA ARG A 15 3.69 -6.17 6.28
C ARG A 15 2.83 -7.40 6.54
N LYS A 16 1.57 -7.23 6.97
CA LYS A 16 0.65 -8.36 7.20
C LYS A 16 0.34 -9.11 5.91
N VAL A 17 0.07 -8.39 4.83
CA VAL A 17 -0.26 -8.98 3.52
C VAL A 17 0.96 -9.71 2.97
N LEU A 18 2.13 -9.07 2.93
CA LEU A 18 3.37 -9.68 2.46
C LEU A 18 3.74 -10.93 3.27
N ASN A 19 3.57 -10.90 4.59
CA ASN A 19 3.84 -12.08 5.43
C ASN A 19 2.85 -13.22 5.17
N LYS A 20 1.56 -12.91 4.95
CA LYS A 20 0.53 -13.92 4.64
C LYS A 20 0.75 -14.56 3.27
N PHE A 21 1.30 -13.82 2.32
CA PHE A 21 1.56 -14.30 0.95
C PHE A 21 3.01 -14.69 0.70
N ARG A 22 3.88 -14.68 1.72
CA ARG A 22 5.31 -14.99 1.60
C ARG A 22 5.61 -16.36 0.98
N ASN A 23 4.74 -17.33 1.23
CA ASN A 23 4.83 -18.69 0.67
C ASN A 23 3.86 -18.93 -0.49
N SER A 24 3.12 -17.88 -0.89
CA SER A 24 2.22 -17.95 -2.03
C SER A 24 3.00 -17.69 -3.31
N GLN A 25 2.61 -18.34 -4.40
CA GLN A 25 3.23 -18.14 -5.72
C GLN A 25 2.89 -16.77 -6.36
N ILE A 26 2.14 -15.93 -5.62
CA ILE A 26 1.90 -14.55 -5.99
C ILE A 26 3.24 -13.85 -6.12
N LYS A 27 3.52 -13.32 -7.31
CA LYS A 27 4.72 -12.54 -7.55
C LYS A 27 4.70 -11.33 -6.63
N MET A 28 5.59 -11.32 -5.64
CA MET A 28 5.72 -10.23 -4.67
C MET A 28 5.86 -8.86 -5.36
N GLY A 29 6.52 -8.83 -6.53
CA GLY A 29 6.62 -7.64 -7.38
C GLY A 29 5.26 -7.12 -7.90
N TRP A 30 4.31 -8.00 -8.24
CA TRP A 30 2.95 -7.55 -8.64
C TRP A 30 2.26 -6.80 -7.51
N LEU A 31 2.47 -7.25 -6.27
CA LEU A 31 1.86 -6.63 -5.10
C LEU A 31 2.46 -5.26 -4.81
N GLU A 32 3.79 -5.13 -4.86
CA GLU A 32 4.49 -3.85 -4.70
C GLU A 32 4.12 -2.84 -5.79
N ASP A 33 4.00 -3.28 -7.04
CA ASP A 33 3.61 -2.42 -8.16
C ASP A 33 2.17 -1.89 -8.01
N ASN A 34 1.24 -2.73 -7.57
CA ASN A 34 -0.14 -2.30 -7.30
C ASN A 34 -0.21 -1.29 -6.14
N PHE A 35 0.57 -1.49 -5.08
CA PHE A 35 0.61 -0.53 -3.97
C PHE A 35 1.21 0.81 -4.40
N LYS A 36 2.25 0.82 -5.24
CA LYS A 36 2.79 2.05 -5.83
C LYS A 36 1.77 2.75 -6.71
N ALA A 37 1.03 2.01 -7.53
CA ALA A 37 -0.02 2.56 -8.39
C ALA A 37 -1.14 3.21 -7.58
N ILE A 38 -1.64 2.55 -6.53
CA ILE A 38 -2.68 3.12 -5.65
C ILE A 38 -2.19 4.40 -4.99
N LYS A 39 -0.96 4.40 -4.44
CA LYS A 39 -0.38 5.58 -3.78
C LYS A 39 -0.21 6.76 -4.75
N ALA A 40 0.18 6.49 -6.00
CA ALA A 40 0.27 7.50 -7.04
C ALA A 40 -1.11 8.06 -7.40
N SER A 41 -2.12 7.21 -7.57
CA SER A 41 -3.49 7.64 -7.90
C SER A 41 -4.16 8.43 -6.78
N THR A 42 -3.89 8.14 -5.52
CA THR A 42 -4.41 8.95 -4.40
C THR A 42 -3.75 10.34 -4.33
N SER A 43 -2.54 10.50 -4.86
CA SER A 43 -1.85 11.79 -4.88
C SER A 43 -2.41 12.77 -5.93
N ASP A 44 -3.14 12.28 -6.92
CA ASP A 44 -3.85 13.11 -7.90
C ASP A 44 -5.16 13.70 -7.32
N VAL A 45 -5.77 13.03 -6.34
CA VAL A 45 -7.06 13.44 -5.75
C VAL A 45 -6.90 14.62 -4.78
N GLU A 46 -5.73 14.85 -4.20
CA GLU A 46 -5.47 15.99 -3.29
C GLU A 46 -5.15 17.32 -4.00
N LYS A 47 -5.14 17.35 -5.35
CA LYS A 47 -4.76 18.53 -6.15
C LYS A 47 -5.92 19.32 -6.76
N GLU A 48 -7.18 18.99 -6.45
CA GLU A 48 -8.37 19.73 -6.93
C GLU A 48 -8.99 20.61 -5.83
#